data_AF-A0A3E2JJQ6-F1
#
_entry.id   AF-A0A3E2JJQ6-F1
#
_cell.length_a   1.000
_cell.length_b   1.000
_cell.length_c   1.000
_cell.angle_alpha   90.00
_cell.angle_beta   90.00
_cell.angle_gamma   90.00
#
_symmetry.space_group_name_H-M   'P 1'
#
loop_
_entity.id
_entity.type
_entity.pdbx_description
1 polymer ?
#
loop_
_entity_poly.entity_id
_entity_poly.type
_entity_poly.pdbx_seq_one_letter_code
_entity_poly.pdbx_strand_id
1 'polypeptide(L)'
;MKSFSAVAKYLTDHAEPLAIKIVDDIIQRLEIEFSKEELEYYYNVYAQFIVLSAEGITLDGYEVPQGFIEMSRKNGERQAQLKGRISSIIGRYPQIRYGLIEQITQVSIEHGLSTEESVAVNKRVNFMLDTTVTETILAFERQTDSVIDEREKEINEKQRAINELSAPIVPIQDGIAILPLIGTFDPERVEHVFDKVIPSIPRLQVNYLIIDFSGILTIDTYVASQLFNVYDVLRLLGISVVFTGIRPDLATKSISTGIDFSAIKTYSNVRQAIEDIR
;
A
#
# COMPACT_ATOMS: atom_id res chain seq x y z
N MET A 1 25.56 -39.43 16.44
CA MET A 1 25.84 -39.04 15.03
C MET A 1 25.40 -40.11 14.03
N LYS A 2 25.88 -41.37 14.06
CA LYS A 2 25.41 -42.41 13.10
C LYS A 2 23.89 -42.64 13.11
N SER A 3 23.25 -42.56 14.28
CA SER A 3 21.80 -42.66 14.47
C SER A 3 21.03 -41.50 13.80
N PHE A 4 21.53 -40.27 13.94
CA PHE A 4 20.88 -39.07 13.38
C PHE A 4 20.97 -39.06 11.86
N SER A 5 22.12 -39.47 11.30
CA SER A 5 22.30 -39.61 9.86
C SER A 5 21.38 -40.68 9.26
N ALA A 6 21.04 -41.74 10.01
CA ALA A 6 20.09 -42.76 9.55
C ALA A 6 18.66 -42.21 9.47
N VAL A 7 18.22 -41.47 10.51
CA VAL A 7 16.91 -40.79 10.50
C VAL A 7 16.85 -39.74 9.40
N ALA A 8 17.88 -38.89 9.28
CA ALA A 8 17.96 -37.89 8.22
C ALA A 8 17.88 -38.54 6.83
N LYS A 9 18.65 -39.61 6.59
CA LYS A 9 18.60 -40.35 5.33
C LYS A 9 17.20 -40.91 5.06
N TYR A 10 16.55 -41.52 6.05
CA TYR A 10 15.19 -42.03 5.89
C TYR A 10 14.20 -40.93 5.51
N LEU A 11 14.23 -39.80 6.22
CA LEU A 11 13.37 -38.65 5.96
C LEU A 11 13.59 -38.08 4.55
N THR A 12 14.85 -37.97 4.11
CA THR A 12 15.16 -37.53 2.74
C THR A 12 14.64 -38.51 1.69
N ASP A 13 14.90 -39.82 1.86
CA ASP A 13 14.52 -40.85 0.89
C ASP A 13 12.99 -41.05 0.80
N HIS A 14 12.24 -40.73 1.86
CA HIS A 14 10.79 -40.95 1.98
C HIS A 14 9.99 -39.64 2.13
N ALA A 15 10.55 -38.51 1.71
CA ALA A 15 9.95 -37.20 1.93
C ALA A 15 8.55 -37.07 1.31
N GLU A 16 8.37 -37.49 0.06
CA GLU A 16 7.08 -37.46 -0.65
C GLU A 16 5.98 -38.29 0.04
N PRO A 17 6.16 -39.61 0.31
CA PRO A 17 5.11 -40.40 0.94
C PRO A 17 4.79 -39.93 2.36
N LEU A 18 5.78 -39.44 3.11
CA LEU A 18 5.55 -38.84 4.42
C LEU A 18 4.77 -37.52 4.31
N ALA A 19 5.08 -36.69 3.31
CA ALA A 19 4.36 -35.44 3.06
C ALA A 19 2.88 -35.69 2.74
N ILE A 20 2.59 -36.65 1.86
CA ILE A 20 1.22 -37.04 1.52
C ILE A 20 0.46 -37.47 2.77
N LYS A 21 1.05 -38.37 3.56
CA LYS A 21 0.44 -38.85 4.81
C LYS A 21 0.15 -37.71 5.79
N ILE A 22 1.11 -36.82 6.02
CA ILE A 22 0.95 -35.68 6.94
C ILE A 22 -0.15 -34.74 6.44
N VAL A 23 -0.14 -34.38 5.16
CA VAL A 23 -1.12 -33.46 4.57
C VAL A 23 -2.52 -34.07 4.61
N ASP A 24 -2.68 -35.34 4.26
CA ASP A 24 -3.97 -36.04 4.30
C ASP A 24 -4.52 -36.12 5.74
N ASP A 25 -3.66 -36.43 6.73
CA ASP A 25 -4.04 -36.44 8.15
C ASP A 25 -4.49 -35.04 8.63
N ILE A 26 -3.83 -33.98 8.18
CA ILE A 26 -4.21 -32.59 8.50
C ILE A 26 -5.55 -32.24 7.87
N ILE A 27 -5.77 -32.60 6.60
CA ILE A 27 -7.02 -32.29 5.88
C ILE A 27 -8.21 -32.98 6.53
N GLN A 28 -8.06 -34.25 6.89
CA GLN A 28 -9.10 -34.99 7.61
C GLN A 28 -9.48 -34.31 8.93
N ARG A 29 -8.53 -33.64 9.60
CA ARG A 29 -8.77 -32.90 10.85
C ARG A 29 -9.31 -31.48 10.63
N LEU A 30 -9.10 -30.89 9.45
CA LEU A 30 -9.44 -29.49 9.19
C LEU A 30 -10.85 -29.30 8.63
N GLU A 31 -11.58 -30.34 8.23
CA GLU A 31 -12.92 -30.24 7.63
C GLU A 31 -13.01 -29.21 6.47
N ILE A 32 -11.90 -29.01 5.74
CA ILE A 32 -11.79 -28.06 4.62
C ILE A 32 -11.54 -28.86 3.34
N GLU A 33 -12.28 -28.52 2.28
CA GLU A 33 -12.04 -29.04 0.93
C GLU A 33 -10.92 -28.26 0.23
N PHE A 34 -10.03 -29.00 -0.44
CA PHE A 34 -8.94 -28.45 -1.25
C PHE A 34 -9.09 -28.92 -2.69
N SER A 35 -8.71 -28.06 -3.64
CA SER A 35 -8.61 -28.46 -5.04
C SER A 35 -7.43 -29.42 -5.24
N LYS A 36 -7.43 -30.20 -6.34
CA LYS A 36 -6.29 -31.07 -6.68
C LYS A 36 -4.98 -30.30 -6.81
N GLU A 37 -5.04 -29.10 -7.40
CA GLU A 37 -3.88 -28.24 -7.60
C GLU A 37 -3.33 -27.71 -6.26
N GLU A 38 -4.22 -27.39 -5.32
CA GLU A 38 -3.82 -26.99 -3.97
C GLU A 38 -3.17 -28.15 -3.20
N LEU A 39 -3.73 -29.36 -3.31
CA LEU A 39 -3.16 -30.56 -2.70
C LEU A 39 -1.76 -30.86 -3.24
N GLU A 40 -1.59 -30.87 -4.56
CA GLU A 40 -0.27 -31.06 -5.19
C GLU A 40 0.73 -30.00 -4.73
N TYR A 41 0.30 -28.75 -4.59
CA TYR A 41 1.14 -27.70 -4.02
C TYR A 41 1.56 -28.02 -2.57
N TYR A 42 0.62 -28.40 -1.70
CA TYR A 42 0.95 -28.72 -0.31
C TYR A 42 1.84 -29.95 -0.19
N TYR A 43 1.59 -31.03 -0.95
CA TYR A 43 2.46 -32.22 -0.94
C TYR A 43 3.91 -31.84 -1.29
N ASN A 44 4.11 -31.03 -2.32
CA ASN A 44 5.45 -30.56 -2.72
C ASN A 44 6.13 -29.70 -1.64
N VAL A 45 5.38 -28.76 -1.04
CA VAL A 45 5.92 -27.91 0.05
C VAL A 45 6.33 -28.75 1.24
N TYR A 46 5.54 -29.76 1.62
CA TYR A 46 5.83 -30.60 2.78
C TYR A 46 6.97 -31.58 2.50
N ALA A 47 7.08 -32.10 1.28
CA ALA A 47 8.22 -32.93 0.90
C ALA A 47 9.53 -32.13 1.02
N GLN A 48 9.55 -30.89 0.50
CA GLN A 48 10.69 -29.99 0.69
C GLN A 48 10.97 -29.69 2.16
N PHE A 49 9.92 -29.44 2.96
CA PHE A 49 10.04 -29.23 4.40
C PHE A 49 10.71 -30.43 5.09
N ILE A 50 10.34 -31.66 4.75
CA ILE A 50 10.89 -32.88 5.35
C ILE A 50 12.36 -33.05 4.96
N VAL A 51 12.72 -32.81 3.70
CA VAL A 51 14.12 -32.85 3.24
C VAL A 51 14.98 -31.83 3.98
N LEU A 52 14.49 -30.59 4.12
CA LEU A 52 15.20 -29.55 4.85
C LEU A 52 15.28 -29.89 6.36
N SER A 53 14.24 -30.50 6.93
CA SER A 53 14.28 -30.98 8.31
C SER A 53 15.35 -32.04 8.52
N ALA A 54 15.47 -32.98 7.58
CA ALA A 54 16.50 -34.02 7.60
C ALA A 54 17.91 -33.42 7.61
N GLU A 55 18.15 -32.41 6.76
CA GLU A 55 19.41 -31.66 6.75
C GLU A 55 19.64 -30.99 8.12
N GLY A 56 18.66 -30.24 8.62
CA GLY A 56 18.79 -29.47 9.84
C GLY A 56 18.96 -30.31 11.12
N ILE A 57 18.43 -31.54 11.16
CA ILE A 57 18.66 -32.49 12.25
C ILE A 57 20.14 -32.88 12.38
N THR A 58 20.91 -32.78 11.30
CA THR A 58 22.35 -33.07 11.29
C THR A 58 23.26 -31.87 11.56
N LEU A 59 22.68 -30.66 11.62
CA LEU A 59 23.39 -29.41 11.89
C LEU A 59 23.48 -29.11 13.40
N ASP A 60 24.51 -28.36 13.79
CA ASP A 60 24.80 -28.06 15.18
C ASP A 60 24.03 -26.83 15.72
N GLY A 61 23.70 -26.87 17.01
CA GLY A 61 23.16 -25.73 17.75
C GLY A 61 21.83 -25.17 17.21
N TYR A 62 21.83 -23.87 16.91
CA TYR A 62 20.66 -23.09 16.49
C TYR A 62 20.67 -22.78 14.98
N GLU A 63 21.49 -23.46 14.18
CA GLU A 63 21.52 -23.22 12.74
C GLU A 63 20.20 -23.63 12.09
N VAL A 64 19.82 -23.08 10.94
CA VAL A 64 18.67 -23.57 10.18
C VAL A 64 19.11 -23.61 8.72
N PRO A 65 18.83 -24.71 7.99
CA PRO A 65 19.13 -24.79 6.57
C PRO A 65 18.65 -23.55 5.82
N GLN A 66 19.50 -22.97 4.97
CA GLN A 66 19.16 -21.74 4.25
C GLN A 66 17.90 -21.90 3.39
N GLY A 67 17.65 -23.11 2.87
CA GLY A 67 16.43 -23.45 2.14
C GLY A 67 15.15 -23.23 2.95
N PHE A 68 15.17 -23.41 4.28
CA PHE A 68 14.00 -23.08 5.12
C PHE A 68 13.71 -21.60 5.14
N ILE A 69 14.74 -20.77 5.25
CA ILE A 69 14.60 -19.31 5.29
C ILE A 69 14.03 -18.82 3.96
N GLU A 70 14.59 -19.32 2.84
CA GLU A 70 14.13 -18.96 1.49
C GLU A 70 12.69 -19.41 1.22
N MET A 71 12.34 -20.64 1.59
CA MET A 71 10.99 -21.18 1.45
C MET A 71 9.98 -20.37 2.29
N SER A 72 10.33 -20.09 3.55
CA SER A 72 9.48 -19.30 4.47
C SER A 72 9.24 -17.90 3.94
N ARG A 73 10.30 -17.25 3.44
CA ARG A 73 10.22 -15.93 2.83
C ARG A 73 9.28 -15.92 1.63
N LYS A 74 9.46 -16.86 0.69
CA LYS A 74 8.59 -17.00 -0.49
C LYS A 74 7.13 -17.23 -0.11
N ASN A 75 6.87 -18.02 0.93
CA ASN A 75 5.50 -18.26 1.41
C ASN A 75 4.86 -16.98 1.97
N GLY A 76 5.60 -16.20 2.76
CA GLY A 76 5.13 -14.93 3.31
C GLY A 76 4.85 -13.90 2.22
N GLU A 77 5.81 -13.71 1.30
CA GLU A 77 5.70 -12.81 0.15
C GLU A 77 4.51 -13.17 -0.74
N ARG A 78 4.36 -14.46 -1.09
CA ARG A 78 3.23 -14.95 -1.89
C ARG A 78 1.90 -14.63 -1.23
N GLN A 79 1.78 -14.85 0.07
CA GLN A 79 0.54 -14.60 0.80
C GLN A 79 0.17 -13.12 0.83
N ALA A 80 1.15 -12.23 0.96
CA ALA A 80 0.96 -10.79 0.87
C ALA A 80 0.54 -10.37 -0.55
N GLN A 81 1.19 -10.91 -1.60
CA GLN A 81 0.83 -10.64 -3.00
C GLN A 81 -0.59 -11.06 -3.35
N LEU A 82 -1.05 -12.19 -2.81
CA LEU A 82 -2.43 -12.67 -2.95
C LEU A 82 -3.44 -11.87 -2.11
N LYS A 83 -2.99 -10.84 -1.37
CA LYS A 83 -3.81 -10.07 -0.42
C LYS A 83 -4.52 -10.98 0.60
N GLY A 84 -3.87 -12.08 0.94
CA GLY A 84 -4.37 -13.03 1.92
C GLY A 84 -4.17 -12.52 3.35
N ARG A 85 -4.59 -13.33 4.32
CA ARG A 85 -4.32 -13.06 5.74
C ARG A 85 -3.21 -13.98 6.24
N ILE A 86 -2.27 -13.44 7.02
CA ILE A 86 -1.23 -14.25 7.65
C ILE A 86 -1.81 -15.34 8.56
N SER A 87 -3.00 -15.10 9.13
CA SER A 87 -3.74 -16.07 9.95
C SER A 87 -4.11 -17.35 9.20
N SER A 88 -4.20 -17.33 7.86
CA SER A 88 -4.46 -18.55 7.09
C SER A 88 -3.25 -19.48 7.04
N ILE A 89 -2.04 -18.96 7.28
CA ILE A 89 -0.81 -19.74 7.44
C ILE A 89 -0.68 -20.18 8.90
N ILE A 90 -0.67 -19.21 9.82
CA ILE A 90 -0.44 -19.48 11.26
C ILE A 90 -1.53 -20.38 11.85
N GLY A 91 -2.79 -20.22 11.43
CA GLY A 91 -3.92 -20.97 12.00
C GLY A 91 -3.85 -22.48 11.77
N ARG A 92 -3.10 -22.95 10.77
CA ARG A 92 -2.92 -24.39 10.48
C ARG A 92 -1.69 -24.97 11.14
N TYR A 93 -0.79 -24.12 11.60
CA TYR A 93 0.54 -24.51 12.04
C TYR A 93 0.58 -25.43 13.28
N PRO A 94 -0.28 -25.27 14.31
CA PRO A 94 -0.30 -26.22 15.43
C PRO A 94 -0.56 -27.67 15.01
N GLN A 95 -1.48 -27.88 14.07
CA GLN A 95 -1.87 -29.19 13.55
C GLN A 95 -0.75 -29.80 12.71
N ILE A 96 -0.09 -28.95 11.91
CA ILE A 96 1.08 -29.31 11.11
C ILE A 96 2.21 -29.77 12.01
N ARG A 97 2.56 -28.96 13.02
CA ARG A 97 3.59 -29.29 14.00
C ARG A 97 3.28 -30.61 14.68
N TYR A 98 2.05 -30.82 15.14
CA TYR A 98 1.66 -32.05 15.79
C TYR A 98 1.89 -33.28 14.90
N GLY A 99 1.35 -33.30 13.68
CA GLY A 99 1.46 -34.45 12.77
C GLY A 99 2.90 -34.74 12.36
N LEU A 100 3.70 -33.70 12.11
CA LEU A 100 5.10 -33.86 11.74
C LEU A 100 5.95 -34.42 12.90
N ILE A 101 5.75 -33.91 14.12
CA ILE A 101 6.46 -34.38 15.32
C ILE A 101 6.10 -35.84 15.62
N GLU A 102 4.85 -36.24 15.41
CA GLU A 102 4.40 -37.63 15.52
C GLU A 102 5.15 -38.54 14.54
N GLN A 103 5.23 -38.17 13.25
CA GLN A 103 5.95 -38.96 12.25
C GLN A 103 7.45 -39.06 12.54
N ILE A 104 8.09 -37.94 12.90
CA ILE A 104 9.54 -37.92 13.17
C ILE A 104 9.86 -38.73 14.44
N THR A 105 8.99 -38.69 15.44
CA THR A 105 9.15 -39.52 16.65
C THR A 105 9.05 -41.00 16.30
N GLN A 106 8.08 -41.40 15.47
CA GLN A 106 7.94 -42.77 15.01
C GLN A 106 9.18 -43.26 14.25
N VAL A 107 9.66 -42.48 13.28
CA VAL A 107 10.89 -42.79 12.52
C VAL A 107 12.11 -42.89 13.44
N SER A 108 12.21 -42.01 14.44
CA SER A 108 13.31 -42.02 15.41
C SER A 108 13.34 -43.33 16.21
N ILE A 109 12.18 -43.78 16.70
CA ILE A 109 12.03 -45.03 17.46
C ILE A 109 12.37 -46.24 16.57
N GLU A 110 11.85 -46.28 15.33
CA GLU A 110 12.10 -47.37 14.39
C GLU A 110 13.59 -47.51 14.01
N HIS A 111 14.33 -46.41 14.02
CA HIS A 111 15.77 -46.40 13.78
C HIS A 111 16.61 -46.54 15.05
N GLY A 112 15.98 -46.89 16.19
CA GLY A 112 16.64 -47.23 17.43
C GLY A 112 17.27 -46.05 18.17
N LEU A 113 16.77 -44.82 17.97
CA LEU A 113 17.20 -43.69 18.78
C LEU A 113 16.73 -43.88 20.23
N SER A 114 17.60 -43.55 21.17
CA SER A 114 17.24 -43.43 22.58
C SER A 114 16.19 -42.34 22.81
N THR A 115 15.59 -42.30 24.00
CA THR A 115 14.66 -41.23 24.38
C THR A 115 15.35 -39.86 24.32
N GLU A 116 16.58 -39.76 24.81
CA GLU A 116 17.37 -38.52 24.79
C GLU A 116 17.65 -38.04 23.36
N GLU A 117 18.03 -38.97 22.48
CA GLU A 117 18.26 -38.68 21.06
C GLU A 117 16.97 -38.27 20.34
N SER A 118 15.85 -38.96 20.60
CA SER A 118 14.54 -38.64 20.03
C SER A 118 14.06 -37.26 20.50
N VAL A 119 14.29 -36.90 21.76
CA VAL A 119 14.01 -35.55 22.29
C VAL A 119 14.90 -34.52 21.61
N ALA A 120 16.17 -34.81 21.34
CA ALA A 120 17.07 -33.90 20.64
C ALA A 120 16.60 -33.62 19.21
N VAL A 121 16.23 -34.66 18.45
CA VAL A 121 15.66 -34.54 17.10
C VAL A 121 14.38 -33.69 17.14
N ASN A 122 13.47 -33.98 18.06
CA ASN A 122 12.22 -33.22 18.19
C ASN A 122 12.45 -31.76 18.57
N LYS A 123 13.39 -31.45 19.47
CA LYS A 123 13.77 -30.07 19.78
C LYS A 123 14.27 -29.33 18.53
N ARG A 124 15.07 -30.02 17.72
CA ARG A 124 15.64 -29.46 16.49
C ARG A 124 14.56 -29.12 15.46
N VAL A 125 13.63 -30.05 15.24
CA VAL A 125 12.50 -29.86 14.32
C VAL A 125 11.58 -28.75 14.80
N ASN A 126 11.25 -28.70 16.09
CA ASN A 126 10.44 -27.63 16.65
C ASN A 126 11.10 -26.26 16.46
N PHE A 127 12.40 -26.14 16.73
CA PHE A 127 13.12 -24.88 16.51
C PHE A 127 13.09 -24.44 15.04
N MET A 128 13.28 -25.36 14.10
CA MET A 128 13.19 -25.06 12.67
C MET A 128 11.77 -24.62 12.29
N LEU A 129 10.74 -25.35 12.73
CA LEU A 129 9.35 -24.97 12.54
C LEU A 129 9.06 -23.56 13.07
N ASP A 130 9.54 -23.21 14.27
CA ASP A 130 9.31 -21.90 14.89
C ASP A 130 9.97 -20.78 14.09
N THR A 131 11.19 -21.06 13.61
CA THR A 131 11.93 -20.17 12.73
C THR A 131 11.17 -19.96 11.42
N THR A 132 10.61 -21.02 10.81
CA THR A 132 9.87 -20.88 9.54
C THR A 132 8.63 -20.00 9.68
N VAL A 133 7.88 -20.14 10.77
CA VAL A 133 6.71 -19.28 11.02
C VAL A 133 7.14 -17.85 11.21
N THR A 134 8.19 -17.61 12.01
CA THR A 134 8.72 -16.27 12.26
C THR A 134 9.16 -15.60 10.96
N GLU A 135 9.96 -16.27 10.13
CA GLU A 135 10.42 -15.74 8.84
C GLU A 135 9.27 -15.51 7.86
N THR A 136 8.26 -16.39 7.86
CA THR A 136 7.07 -16.21 7.03
C THR A 136 6.27 -14.97 7.44
N ILE A 137 6.12 -14.72 8.74
CA ILE A 137 5.46 -13.53 9.27
C ILE A 137 6.24 -12.27 8.89
N LEU A 138 7.55 -12.25 9.15
CA LEU A 138 8.40 -11.10 8.84
C LEU A 138 8.40 -10.78 7.33
N ALA A 139 8.44 -11.80 6.48
CA ALA A 139 8.36 -11.61 5.03
C ALA A 139 7.00 -11.08 4.59
N PHE A 140 5.91 -11.59 5.16
CA PHE A 140 4.56 -11.10 4.90
C PHE A 140 4.39 -9.64 5.32
N GLU A 141 4.87 -9.26 6.51
CA GLU A 141 4.81 -7.89 7.03
C GLU A 141 5.60 -6.94 6.12
N ARG A 142 6.88 -7.24 5.85
CA ARG A 142 7.72 -6.42 4.95
C ARG A 142 7.09 -6.21 3.58
N GLN A 143 6.52 -7.27 3.00
CA GLN A 143 5.87 -7.19 1.70
C GLN A 143 4.59 -6.35 1.76
N THR A 144 3.81 -6.49 2.83
CA THR A 144 2.58 -5.72 3.03
C THR A 144 2.90 -4.23 3.21
N ASP A 145 3.90 -3.91 4.03
CA ASP A 145 4.36 -2.54 4.27
C ASP A 145 4.85 -1.90 2.96
N SER A 146 5.65 -2.62 2.16
CA SER A 146 6.11 -2.14 0.86
C SER A 146 4.95 -1.82 -0.08
N VAL A 147 3.90 -2.65 -0.11
CA VAL A 147 2.72 -2.43 -0.96
C VAL A 147 1.89 -1.25 -0.45
N ILE A 148 1.82 -1.03 0.86
CA ILE A 148 1.15 0.13 1.46
C ILE A 148 1.91 1.41 1.10
N ASP A 149 3.21 1.44 1.29
CA ASP A 149 4.07 2.59 0.96
C ASP A 149 3.99 2.99 -0.52
N GLU A 150 4.01 2.00 -1.43
CA GLU A 150 3.84 2.24 -2.87
C GLU A 150 2.48 2.86 -3.19
N ARG A 151 1.41 2.36 -2.55
CA ARG A 151 0.06 2.90 -2.73
C ARG A 151 -0.08 4.30 -2.19
N GLU A 152 0.49 4.60 -1.03
CA GLU A 152 0.46 5.94 -0.46
C GLU A 152 1.19 6.95 -1.36
N LYS A 153 2.35 6.56 -1.92
CA LYS A 153 3.05 7.38 -2.92
C LYS A 153 2.19 7.62 -4.15
N GLU A 154 1.58 6.59 -4.72
CA GLU A 154 0.72 6.70 -5.90
C GLU A 154 -0.50 7.61 -5.63
N ILE A 155 -1.13 7.49 -4.46
CA ILE A 155 -2.24 8.34 -4.05
C ILE A 155 -1.80 9.80 -3.95
N ASN A 156 -0.66 10.06 -3.31
CA ASN A 156 -0.13 11.42 -3.15
C ASN A 156 0.25 12.05 -4.50
N GLU A 157 0.85 11.28 -5.41
CA GLU A 157 1.16 11.73 -6.77
C GLU A 157 -0.11 12.07 -7.56
N LYS A 158 -1.14 11.21 -7.49
CA LYS A 158 -2.44 11.49 -8.12
C LYS A 158 -3.10 12.73 -7.53
N GLN A 159 -3.05 12.92 -6.21
CA GLN A 159 -3.62 14.10 -5.57
C GLN A 159 -2.91 15.39 -6.01
N ARG A 160 -1.57 15.37 -6.09
CA ARG A 160 -0.79 16.49 -6.63
C ARG A 160 -1.17 16.80 -8.07
N ALA A 161 -1.29 15.78 -8.93
CA ALA A 161 -1.70 15.96 -10.31
C ALA A 161 -3.12 16.55 -10.43
N ILE A 162 -4.05 16.12 -9.58
CA ILE A 162 -5.40 16.72 -9.51
C ILE A 162 -5.32 18.20 -9.11
N ASN A 163 -4.50 18.54 -8.12
CA ASN A 163 -4.34 19.92 -7.66
C ASN A 163 -3.74 20.81 -8.77
N GLU A 164 -2.72 20.34 -9.49
CA GLU A 164 -2.13 21.04 -10.65
C GLU A 164 -3.14 21.26 -11.78
N LEU A 165 -4.03 20.29 -12.04
CA LEU A 165 -5.07 20.41 -13.07
C LEU A 165 -6.28 21.26 -12.65
N SER A 166 -6.44 21.55 -11.36
CA SER A 166 -7.66 22.20 -10.83
C SER A 166 -7.62 23.73 -10.86
N ALA A 167 -6.44 24.35 -10.99
CA ALA A 167 -6.27 25.81 -11.05
C ALA A 167 -5.25 26.25 -12.13
N PRO A 168 -5.33 25.76 -13.39
CA PRO A 168 -4.41 26.17 -14.44
C PRO A 168 -4.73 27.59 -14.92
N ILE A 169 -3.71 28.44 -15.11
CA ILE A 169 -3.89 29.67 -15.89
C ILE A 169 -3.87 29.31 -17.37
N VAL A 170 -4.95 29.65 -18.07
CA VAL A 170 -5.13 29.39 -19.49
C VAL A 170 -5.16 30.72 -20.25
N PRO A 171 -4.15 31.05 -21.07
CA PRO A 171 -4.21 32.18 -21.98
C PRO A 171 -5.34 31.98 -23.00
N ILE A 172 -6.21 32.97 -23.16
CA ILE A 172 -7.37 32.90 -24.07
C ILE A 172 -7.31 33.93 -25.20
N GLN A 173 -6.55 35.00 -25.00
CA GLN A 173 -6.26 36.04 -26.00
C GLN A 173 -4.94 36.74 -25.61
N ASP A 174 -4.34 37.48 -26.53
CA ASP A 174 -3.16 38.32 -26.26
C ASP A 174 -3.39 39.21 -25.03
N GLY A 175 -2.55 39.03 -24.00
CA GLY A 175 -2.64 39.78 -22.75
C GLY A 175 -3.79 39.37 -21.82
N ILE A 176 -4.60 38.36 -22.15
CA ILE A 176 -5.75 37.92 -21.34
C ILE A 176 -5.65 36.43 -21.03
N ALA A 177 -5.74 36.07 -19.76
CA ALA A 177 -5.82 34.69 -19.30
C ALA A 177 -6.98 34.47 -18.32
N ILE A 178 -7.38 33.21 -18.16
CA ILE A 178 -8.39 32.77 -17.20
C ILE A 178 -7.78 31.80 -16.19
N LEU A 179 -8.18 31.96 -14.92
CA LEU A 179 -7.96 31.04 -13.82
C LEU A 179 -9.32 30.48 -13.37
N PRO A 180 -9.76 29.32 -13.88
CA PRO A 180 -11.00 28.69 -13.46
C PRO A 180 -10.81 28.03 -12.08
N LEU A 181 -11.73 28.28 -11.15
CA LEU A 181 -11.77 27.63 -9.84
C LEU A 181 -12.81 26.50 -9.89
N ILE A 182 -12.35 25.24 -9.90
CA ILE A 182 -13.21 24.06 -10.13
C ILE A 182 -13.30 23.17 -8.89
N GLY A 183 -14.50 22.89 -8.39
CA GLY A 183 -14.72 21.99 -7.24
C GLY A 183 -14.66 22.71 -5.89
N THR A 184 -14.22 22.01 -4.83
CA THR A 184 -14.05 22.60 -3.50
C THR A 184 -12.77 23.41 -3.46
N PHE A 185 -12.83 24.68 -3.05
CA PHE A 185 -11.63 25.52 -2.93
C PHE A 185 -11.21 25.58 -1.45
N ASP A 186 -10.04 25.01 -1.14
CA ASP A 186 -9.51 24.76 0.20
C ASP A 186 -8.12 25.43 0.39
N PRO A 187 -7.52 25.38 1.60
CA PRO A 187 -6.23 26.01 1.84
C PRO A 187 -5.07 25.48 0.96
N GLU A 188 -5.06 24.19 0.62
CA GLU A 188 -4.03 23.60 -0.25
C GLU A 188 -4.07 24.23 -1.65
N ARG A 189 -5.26 24.50 -2.17
CA ARG A 189 -5.44 25.18 -3.47
C ARG A 189 -5.02 26.64 -3.44
N VAL A 190 -5.24 27.34 -2.32
CA VAL A 190 -4.75 28.71 -2.14
C VAL A 190 -3.23 28.73 -2.20
N GLU A 191 -2.56 27.84 -1.48
CA GLU A 191 -1.10 27.71 -1.50
C GLU A 191 -0.58 27.38 -2.90
N HIS A 192 -1.24 26.47 -3.61
CA HIS A 192 -0.92 26.19 -5.01
C HIS A 192 -1.02 27.44 -5.90
N VAL A 193 -2.06 28.27 -5.71
CA VAL A 193 -2.20 29.52 -6.46
C VAL A 193 -1.04 30.48 -6.17
N PHE A 194 -0.67 30.66 -4.90
CA PHE A 194 0.45 31.53 -4.53
C PHE A 194 1.81 31.02 -5.02
N ASP A 195 2.07 29.73 -4.90
CA ASP A 195 3.41 29.17 -5.10
C ASP A 195 3.69 28.75 -6.54
N LYS A 196 2.66 28.39 -7.30
CA LYS A 196 2.80 27.86 -8.67
C LYS A 196 2.16 28.75 -9.70
N VAL A 197 0.94 29.21 -9.42
CA VAL A 197 0.13 29.92 -10.42
C VAL A 197 0.59 31.37 -10.59
N ILE A 198 0.61 32.18 -9.53
CA ILE A 198 1.05 33.59 -9.60
C ILE A 198 2.46 33.73 -10.20
N PRO A 199 3.48 32.93 -9.79
CA PRO A 199 4.84 33.03 -10.33
C PRO A 199 4.97 32.61 -11.81
N SER A 200 3.94 31.99 -12.38
CA SER A 200 3.90 31.65 -13.81
C SER A 200 3.45 32.80 -14.69
N ILE A 201 2.67 33.75 -14.15
CA ILE A 201 1.99 34.79 -14.92
C ILE A 201 2.93 35.71 -15.70
N PRO A 202 4.06 36.19 -15.13
CA PRO A 202 4.96 37.07 -15.88
C PRO A 202 5.51 36.43 -17.17
N ARG A 203 5.66 35.11 -17.22
CA ARG A 203 6.12 34.39 -18.41
C ARG A 203 5.05 34.30 -19.50
N LEU A 204 3.77 34.47 -19.14
CA LEU A 204 2.64 34.36 -20.04
C LEU A 204 2.24 35.71 -20.68
N GLN A 205 2.95 36.80 -20.36
CA GLN A 205 2.66 38.16 -20.86
C GLN A 205 1.20 38.59 -20.66
N VAL A 206 0.61 38.23 -19.51
CA VAL A 206 -0.78 38.51 -19.18
C VAL A 206 -0.91 39.89 -18.52
N ASN A 207 -1.80 40.72 -19.05
CA ASN A 207 -2.17 42.03 -18.49
C ASN A 207 -3.52 41.97 -17.76
N TYR A 208 -4.39 41.04 -18.14
CA TYR A 208 -5.72 40.81 -17.57
C TYR A 208 -5.90 39.36 -17.15
N LEU A 209 -6.25 39.13 -15.88
CA LEU A 209 -6.60 37.81 -15.37
C LEU A 209 -8.08 37.75 -14.99
N ILE A 210 -8.80 36.82 -15.61
CA ILE A 210 -10.19 36.48 -15.27
C ILE A 210 -10.16 35.35 -14.26
N ILE A 211 -10.62 35.56 -13.03
CA ILE A 211 -10.81 34.47 -12.05
C ILE A 211 -12.26 34.03 -12.11
N ASP A 212 -12.50 32.79 -12.55
CA ASP A 212 -13.86 32.28 -12.77
C ASP A 212 -14.32 31.35 -11.65
N PHE A 213 -15.40 31.75 -10.98
CA PHE A 213 -16.00 31.06 -9.85
C PHE A 213 -17.12 30.09 -10.28
N SER A 214 -17.43 30.01 -11.58
CA SER A 214 -18.58 29.23 -12.07
C SER A 214 -18.52 27.75 -11.68
N GLY A 215 -17.30 27.18 -11.60
CA GLY A 215 -17.04 25.78 -11.26
C GLY A 215 -16.92 25.47 -9.77
N ILE A 216 -17.00 26.46 -8.87
CA ILE A 216 -16.77 26.24 -7.44
C ILE A 216 -17.99 25.57 -6.80
N LEU A 217 -17.80 24.52 -5.99
CA LEU A 217 -18.91 23.87 -5.28
C LEU A 217 -19.10 24.50 -3.90
N THR A 218 -18.00 24.63 -3.15
CA THR A 218 -17.98 25.21 -1.81
C THR A 218 -16.71 26.02 -1.59
N ILE A 219 -16.82 27.08 -0.80
CA ILE A 219 -15.72 27.92 -0.35
C ILE A 219 -15.99 28.38 1.08
N ASP A 220 -14.96 28.30 1.92
CA ASP A 220 -14.96 28.84 3.27
C ASP A 220 -14.55 30.32 3.28
N THR A 221 -15.05 31.07 4.25
CA THR A 221 -14.68 32.44 4.61
C THR A 221 -13.18 32.66 4.73
N TYR A 222 -12.43 31.74 5.36
CA TYR A 222 -10.97 31.82 5.43
C TYR A 222 -10.36 31.79 4.02
N VAL A 223 -10.77 30.83 3.20
CA VAL A 223 -10.28 30.68 1.83
C VAL A 223 -10.68 31.88 0.96
N ALA A 224 -11.90 32.37 1.10
CA ALA A 224 -12.37 33.57 0.41
C ALA A 224 -11.50 34.78 0.76
N SER A 225 -11.11 34.98 2.03
CA SER A 225 -10.17 36.04 2.42
C SER A 225 -8.79 35.90 1.77
N GLN A 226 -8.30 34.67 1.60
CA GLN A 226 -7.02 34.45 0.93
C GLN A 226 -7.07 34.73 -0.58
N LEU A 227 -8.23 34.59 -1.23
CA LEU A 227 -8.40 35.02 -2.62
C LEU A 227 -8.27 36.54 -2.80
N PHE A 228 -8.59 37.34 -1.76
CA PHE A 228 -8.32 38.78 -1.80
C PHE A 228 -6.82 39.07 -1.73
N ASN A 229 -6.08 38.32 -0.92
CA ASN A 229 -4.62 38.41 -0.91
C ASN A 229 -4.05 38.06 -2.30
N VAL A 230 -4.60 37.05 -2.98
CA VAL A 230 -4.23 36.73 -4.37
C VAL A 230 -4.49 37.92 -5.29
N TYR A 231 -5.68 38.52 -5.22
CA TYR A 231 -6.03 39.73 -5.98
C TYR A 231 -5.05 40.89 -5.72
N ASP A 232 -4.72 41.15 -4.45
CA ASP A 232 -3.82 42.25 -4.07
C ASP A 232 -2.40 42.02 -4.60
N VAL A 233 -1.88 40.79 -4.51
CA VAL A 233 -0.57 40.43 -5.09
C VAL A 233 -0.57 40.62 -6.59
N LEU A 234 -1.60 40.13 -7.30
CA LEU A 234 -1.71 40.29 -8.76
C LEU A 234 -1.78 41.77 -9.17
N ARG A 235 -2.54 42.59 -8.43
CA ARG A 235 -2.62 44.03 -8.67
C ARG A 235 -1.26 44.70 -8.48
N LEU A 236 -0.49 44.33 -7.44
CA LEU A 236 0.85 44.85 -7.22
C LEU A 236 1.83 44.45 -8.33
N LEU A 237 1.62 43.30 -8.97
CA LEU A 237 2.36 42.86 -10.16
C LEU A 237 1.90 43.58 -11.45
N GLY A 238 0.95 44.51 -11.38
CA GLY A 238 0.44 45.25 -12.52
C GLY A 238 -0.60 44.49 -13.37
N ILE A 239 -1.13 43.38 -12.85
CA ILE A 239 -2.14 42.57 -13.55
C ILE A 239 -3.53 43.06 -13.14
N SER A 240 -4.36 43.39 -14.12
CA SER A 240 -5.75 43.76 -13.92
C SER A 240 -6.59 42.52 -13.70
N VAL A 241 -7.19 42.36 -12.53
CA VAL A 241 -7.97 41.16 -12.17
C VAL A 241 -9.47 41.47 -12.20
N VAL A 242 -10.24 40.56 -12.80
CA VAL A 242 -11.71 40.61 -12.79
C VAL A 242 -12.28 39.25 -12.37
N PHE A 243 -13.42 39.26 -11.70
CA PHE A 243 -14.09 38.03 -11.25
C PHE A 243 -15.32 37.71 -12.09
N THR A 244 -15.57 36.43 -12.36
CA THR A 244 -16.74 35.97 -13.10
C THR A 244 -17.43 34.81 -12.42
N GLY A 245 -18.71 34.58 -12.74
CA GLY A 245 -19.41 33.36 -12.32
C GLY A 245 -19.71 33.26 -10.82
N ILE A 246 -19.66 34.37 -10.07
CA ILE A 246 -20.04 34.40 -8.66
C ILE A 246 -21.55 34.15 -8.54
N ARG A 247 -21.93 33.04 -7.90
CA ARG A 247 -23.34 32.71 -7.65
C ARG A 247 -23.96 33.58 -6.56
N PRO A 248 -25.30 33.80 -6.57
CA PRO A 248 -25.97 34.66 -5.59
C PRO A 248 -25.78 34.25 -4.12
N ASP A 249 -25.72 32.95 -3.85
CA ASP A 249 -25.47 32.40 -2.51
C ASP A 249 -24.06 32.75 -2.02
N LEU A 250 -23.05 32.65 -2.89
CA LEU A 250 -21.67 33.02 -2.59
C LEU A 250 -21.53 34.53 -2.35
N ALA A 251 -22.15 35.36 -3.19
CA ALA A 251 -22.16 36.80 -3.01
C ALA A 251 -22.79 37.20 -1.66
N THR A 252 -23.95 36.62 -1.33
CA THR A 252 -24.67 36.88 -0.06
C THR A 252 -23.83 36.48 1.15
N LYS A 253 -23.24 35.28 1.10
CA LYS A 253 -22.39 34.75 2.18
C LYS A 253 -21.13 35.59 2.39
N SER A 254 -20.59 36.17 1.33
CA SER A 254 -19.39 36.98 1.46
C SER A 254 -19.66 38.37 2.05
N ILE A 255 -20.81 38.96 1.72
CA ILE A 255 -21.26 40.22 2.36
C ILE A 255 -21.49 40.01 3.86
N SER A 256 -22.14 38.90 4.25
CA SER A 256 -22.42 38.62 5.66
C SER A 256 -21.17 38.33 6.50
N THR A 257 -20.05 37.99 5.85
CA THR A 257 -18.76 37.70 6.50
C THR A 257 -17.79 38.88 6.45
N GLY A 258 -18.23 40.04 5.92
CA GLY A 258 -17.46 41.27 5.90
C GLY A 258 -16.43 41.36 4.78
N ILE A 259 -16.54 40.52 3.77
CA ILE A 259 -15.66 40.53 2.59
C ILE A 259 -16.18 41.57 1.59
N ASP A 260 -15.35 42.57 1.28
CA ASP A 260 -15.71 43.67 0.39
C ASP A 260 -15.21 43.46 -1.05
N PHE A 261 -16.11 43.12 -1.96
CA PHE A 261 -15.81 43.00 -3.41
C PHE A 261 -15.85 44.33 -4.16
N SER A 262 -16.14 45.46 -3.51
CA SER A 262 -16.34 46.76 -4.19
C SER A 262 -15.15 47.21 -5.04
N ALA A 263 -13.93 46.80 -4.66
CA ALA A 263 -12.70 47.11 -5.37
C ALA A 263 -12.44 46.22 -6.61
N ILE A 264 -13.23 45.17 -6.82
CA ILE A 264 -13.01 44.16 -7.86
C ILE A 264 -14.15 44.22 -8.88
N LYS A 265 -13.80 44.40 -10.15
CA LYS A 265 -14.81 44.38 -11.23
C LYS A 265 -15.32 42.95 -11.42
N THR A 266 -16.63 42.76 -11.34
CA THR A 266 -17.28 41.46 -11.44
C THR A 266 -18.21 41.37 -12.65
N TYR A 267 -18.28 40.22 -13.31
CA TYR A 267 -19.24 39.93 -14.38
C TYR A 267 -20.00 38.63 -14.12
N SER A 268 -21.16 38.48 -14.75
CA SER A 268 -21.95 37.25 -14.59
C SER A 268 -21.29 36.02 -15.23
N ASN A 269 -20.49 36.22 -16.28
CA ASN A 269 -19.79 35.14 -16.99
C ASN A 269 -18.54 35.67 -17.72
N VAL A 270 -17.69 34.73 -18.14
CA VAL A 270 -16.42 35.02 -18.84
C VAL A 270 -16.63 35.80 -20.14
N ARG A 271 -17.70 35.52 -20.90
CA ARG A 271 -17.98 36.24 -22.16
C ARG A 271 -18.13 37.74 -21.93
N GLN A 272 -18.93 38.15 -20.94
CA GLN A 272 -19.12 39.56 -20.61
C GLN A 272 -17.81 40.25 -20.20
N ALA A 273 -16.95 39.55 -19.46
CA ALA A 273 -15.64 40.08 -19.08
C ALA A 273 -14.77 40.35 -20.32
N ILE A 274 -14.70 39.41 -21.25
CA ILE A 274 -13.92 39.55 -22.49
C ILE A 274 -14.47 40.69 -23.37
N GLU A 275 -15.79 40.85 -23.45
CA GLU A 275 -16.43 41.91 -24.24
C GLU A 275 -16.12 43.31 -23.70
N ASP A 276 -15.97 43.48 -22.39
CA ASP A 276 -15.69 44.77 -21.75
C ASP A 276 -14.19 45.13 -21.70
N ILE A 277 -13.30 44.13 -21.58
CA ILE A 277 -11.84 44.36 -21.55
C ILE A 277 -11.30 44.85 -22.92
N ARG A 278 -12.11 44.74 -23.98
CA ARG A 278 -11.78 45.14 -25.36
C ARG A 278 -11.80 46.65 -25.61
#